data_AF-A0A7W0XYU8-F1
#
_entry.id   AF-A0A7W0XYU8-F1
#
_cell.length_a   1.000
_cell.length_b   1.000
_cell.length_c   1.000
_cell.angle_alpha   90.00
_cell.angle_beta   90.00
_cell.angle_gamma   90.00
#
_symmetry.space_group_name_H-M   'P 1'
#
loop_
_entity.id
_entity.type
_entity.pdbx_description
1 polymer ?
#
loop_
_entity_poly.entity_id
_entity_poly.type
_entity_poly.pdbx_seq_one_letter_code
_entity_poly.pdbx_strand_id
1 'polypeptide(L)'
;MSDGAAEPLPSWPPPRTRPWWVPAVVVGICTCLMAAALFVADRVGQPTTSRVAAFLPADGAGWYGELRTQGASGASTATTVTESATIVGTAVTGGLDWGLAAQLIGAAGSNPIERTRFWRTTTTTIDAPRGEHQASSVYRIAADIALMVESGPGYAYTYTPNLVELPQTATAGASWQSHGAAGTASTYTAQFSAEAADGDCLRVVGTISYSGAAAGPTREVSRTWCPGQGIVSRSERANGVQLSDTRIARLPKPLTPNTTEPRYTWNPAQWQQHQLSSSSVDPTYGTGPMSGAPSAARPGMTASGVLIRTNTSGQDVMGFTPAKPAEWQSRWRAHPGGTVLTVTVYGDVVVATTSGRRAVGYTDTGVRLWELRLDEVVMTEPTRASDSEVALVTVGGEVVVADLASGQVRWHGTPGSDVGLSPV
;
A
#
# COMPACT_ATOMS: atom_id res chain seq x y z
N MET A 1 -19.95 90.41 20.13
CA MET A 1 -18.62 89.94 20.57
C MET A 1 -18.84 88.81 21.55
N SER A 2 -18.77 87.57 21.04
CA SER A 2 -18.65 86.36 21.84
C SER A 2 -17.63 85.50 21.12
N ASP A 3 -16.48 85.32 21.76
CA ASP A 3 -15.39 84.46 21.31
C ASP A 3 -15.85 83.00 21.37
N GLY A 4 -15.92 82.35 20.20
CA GLY A 4 -16.09 80.91 20.12
C GLY A 4 -14.76 80.23 20.43
N ALA A 5 -14.64 79.65 21.62
CA ALA A 5 -13.51 78.80 21.99
C ALA A 5 -13.52 77.52 21.13
N ALA A 6 -12.44 77.29 20.40
CA ALA A 6 -12.24 76.06 19.63
C ALA A 6 -11.94 74.89 20.58
N GLU A 7 -12.70 73.80 20.43
CA GLU A 7 -12.54 72.55 21.17
C GLU A 7 -11.25 71.82 20.70
N PRO A 8 -10.39 71.30 21.59
CA PRO A 8 -9.17 70.61 21.18
C PRO A 8 -9.49 69.22 20.60
N LEU A 9 -8.94 68.94 19.41
CA LEU A 9 -9.09 67.63 18.75
C LEU A 9 -8.47 66.50 19.59
N PRO A 10 -9.09 65.30 19.64
CA PRO A 10 -8.57 64.16 20.38
C PRO A 10 -7.24 63.68 19.79
N SER A 11 -6.19 63.68 20.62
CA SER A 11 -4.89 63.12 20.26
C SER A 11 -4.91 61.60 20.41
N TRP A 12 -4.92 60.87 19.30
CA TRP A 12 -4.72 59.42 19.33
C TRP A 12 -3.26 59.10 19.71
N PRO A 13 -3.02 58.11 20.60
CA PRO A 13 -1.65 57.67 20.88
C PRO A 13 -1.02 57.13 19.58
N PRO A 14 0.28 57.37 19.35
CA PRO A 14 0.94 56.92 18.14
C PRO A 14 0.81 55.39 18.00
N PRO A 15 0.57 54.87 16.78
CA PRO A 15 0.49 53.44 16.56
C PRO A 15 1.79 52.79 17.05
N ARG A 16 1.68 51.85 17.99
CA ARG A 16 2.83 51.05 18.43
C ARG A 16 3.38 50.33 17.21
N THR A 17 4.54 50.77 16.72
CA THR A 17 5.27 50.12 15.64
C THR A 17 5.75 48.76 16.14
N ARG A 18 4.96 47.72 15.91
CA ARG A 18 5.45 46.35 16.11
C ARG A 18 6.60 46.13 15.13
N PRO A 19 7.75 45.63 15.60
CA PRO A 19 8.86 45.35 14.70
C PRO A 19 8.42 44.35 13.63
N TRP A 20 8.67 44.71 12.36
CA TRP A 20 8.29 43.92 11.19
C TRP A 20 8.90 42.51 11.17
N TRP A 21 9.93 42.26 11.98
CA TRP A 21 10.58 40.95 12.12
C TRP A 21 9.80 39.97 13.01
N VAL A 22 8.87 40.43 13.86
CA VAL A 22 8.12 39.54 14.78
C VAL A 22 7.28 38.50 14.04
N PRO A 23 6.48 38.86 13.00
CA PRO A 23 5.78 37.88 12.18
C PRO A 23 6.73 36.88 11.50
N ALA A 24 7.87 37.34 11.00
CA ALA A 24 8.86 36.49 10.34
C ALA A 24 9.49 35.48 11.30
N VAL A 25 9.81 35.89 12.53
CA VAL A 25 10.31 35.00 13.58
C VAL A 25 9.25 33.99 14.00
N VAL A 26 7.98 34.41 14.15
CA VAL A 26 6.88 33.48 14.47
C VAL A 26 6.68 32.45 13.37
N VAL A 27 6.66 32.87 12.10
CA VAL A 27 6.58 31.94 10.96
C VAL A 27 7.77 30.99 10.95
N GLY A 28 9.00 31.51 11.10
CA GLY A 28 10.21 30.68 11.16
C GLY A 28 10.19 29.65 12.29
N ILE A 29 9.74 30.04 13.49
CA ILE A 29 9.59 29.11 14.63
C ILE A 29 8.50 28.08 14.33
N CYS A 30 7.34 28.48 13.82
CA CYS A 30 6.27 27.55 13.46
C CYS A 30 6.72 26.56 12.38
N THR A 31 7.45 27.01 11.35
CA THR A 31 8.00 26.14 10.30
C THR A 31 9.06 25.20 10.88
N CYS A 32 9.95 25.67 11.75
CA CYS A 32 10.92 24.82 12.44
C CYS A 32 10.25 23.78 13.35
N LEU A 33 9.22 24.16 14.10
CA LEU A 33 8.47 23.25 14.96
C LEU A 33 7.68 22.22 14.14
N MET A 34 7.05 22.62 13.02
CA MET A 34 6.43 21.70 12.08
C MET A 34 7.46 20.74 11.47
N ALA A 35 8.60 21.25 11.00
CA ALA A 35 9.66 20.42 10.44
C ALA A 35 10.23 19.45 11.49
N ALA A 36 10.43 19.89 12.73
CA ALA A 36 10.87 19.05 13.83
C ALA A 36 9.82 18.00 14.21
N ALA A 37 8.53 18.36 14.24
CA ALA A 37 7.45 17.43 14.51
C ALA A 37 7.33 16.38 13.39
N LEU A 38 7.44 16.78 12.12
CA LEU A 38 7.48 15.87 10.96
C LEU A 38 8.72 14.96 11.01
N PHE A 39 9.89 15.51 11.34
CA PHE A 39 11.12 14.73 11.48
C PHE A 39 11.03 13.72 12.62
N VAL A 40 10.49 14.12 13.79
CA VAL A 40 10.29 13.21 14.92
C VAL A 40 9.26 12.15 14.56
N ALA A 41 8.14 12.51 13.93
CA ALA A 41 7.12 11.56 13.49
C ALA A 41 7.68 10.53 12.48
N ASP A 42 8.55 10.95 11.57
CA ASP A 42 9.25 10.07 10.63
C ASP A 42 10.29 9.14 11.32
N ARG A 43 10.77 9.54 12.50
CA ARG A 43 11.73 8.77 13.32
C ARG A 43 11.07 7.86 14.35
N VAL A 44 9.82 8.09 14.74
CA VAL A 44 9.10 7.19 15.66
C VAL A 44 8.96 5.82 14.98
N GLY A 45 9.64 4.81 15.55
CA GLY A 45 9.63 3.44 15.03
C GLY A 45 10.77 3.09 14.05
N GLN A 46 11.72 4.00 13.78
CA GLN A 46 12.95 3.62 13.08
C GLN A 46 13.92 2.95 14.05
N PRO A 47 14.24 1.64 13.88
CA PRO A 47 15.41 1.10 14.56
C PRO A 47 16.66 1.86 14.08
N THR A 48 17.55 2.18 15.01
CA THR A 48 18.93 2.57 14.74
C THR A 48 19.53 1.63 13.68
N THR A 49 19.67 2.12 12.44
CA THR A 49 20.40 1.50 11.31
C THR A 49 20.54 -0.02 11.40
N SER A 50 19.41 -0.72 11.33
CA SER A 50 19.42 -2.19 11.28
C SER A 50 19.95 -2.64 9.92
N ARG A 51 20.98 -3.50 9.86
CA ARG A 51 21.53 -4.01 8.59
C ARG A 51 20.47 -4.65 7.71
N VAL A 52 19.47 -5.31 8.31
CA VAL A 52 18.39 -5.94 7.57
C VAL A 52 17.44 -4.93 6.92
N ALA A 53 17.39 -3.68 7.40
CA ALA A 53 16.63 -2.63 6.75
C ALA A 53 17.13 -2.33 5.32
N ALA A 54 18.40 -2.63 5.02
CA ALA A 54 18.94 -2.50 3.67
C ALA A 54 18.28 -3.46 2.68
N PHE A 55 17.68 -4.57 3.14
CA PHE A 55 16.93 -5.50 2.29
C PHE A 55 15.49 -5.06 2.05
N LEU A 56 14.98 -4.06 2.77
CA LEU A 56 13.60 -3.63 2.59
C LEU A 56 13.39 -2.98 1.23
N PRO A 57 12.32 -3.34 0.50
CA PRO A 57 11.95 -2.63 -0.70
C PRO A 57 11.49 -1.20 -0.35
N ALA A 58 11.55 -0.31 -1.35
CA ALA A 58 10.92 1.00 -1.22
C ALA A 58 9.41 0.85 -0.94
N ASP A 59 8.85 1.80 -0.20
CA ASP A 59 7.41 1.82 0.04
C ASP A 59 6.63 1.94 -1.28
N GLY A 60 5.55 1.15 -1.42
CA GLY A 60 4.78 1.01 -2.66
C GLY A 60 5.52 0.30 -3.80
N ALA A 61 6.64 -0.37 -3.55
CA ALA A 61 7.32 -1.12 -4.61
C ALA A 61 6.47 -2.32 -5.05
N GLY A 62 6.31 -2.49 -6.36
CA GLY A 62 5.64 -3.64 -6.97
C GLY A 62 6.57 -4.39 -7.93
N TRP A 63 6.40 -5.70 -8.03
CA TRP A 63 7.08 -6.51 -9.04
C TRP A 63 6.17 -7.61 -9.60
N TYR A 64 6.39 -7.96 -10.86
CA TYR A 64 5.70 -9.08 -11.52
C TYR A 64 6.47 -10.37 -11.35
N GLY A 65 5.76 -11.46 -11.07
CA GLY A 65 6.31 -12.79 -10.88
C GLY A 65 5.74 -13.81 -11.85
N GLU A 66 6.50 -14.87 -12.09
CA GLU A 66 6.00 -16.10 -12.69
C GLU A 66 5.90 -17.15 -11.57
N LEU A 67 4.67 -17.48 -11.19
CA LEU A 67 4.35 -18.53 -10.23
C LEU A 67 4.23 -19.86 -10.97
N ARG A 68 5.16 -20.78 -10.72
CA ARG A 68 5.09 -22.17 -11.15
C ARG A 68 4.65 -23.04 -10.00
N THR A 69 3.62 -23.85 -10.25
CA THR A 69 3.12 -24.86 -9.32
C THR A 69 3.39 -26.22 -9.93
N GLN A 70 4.11 -27.09 -9.21
CA GLN A 70 4.40 -28.45 -9.61
C GLN A 70 3.83 -29.40 -8.56
N GLY A 71 2.87 -30.24 -8.93
CA GLY A 71 2.26 -31.24 -8.06
C GLY A 71 1.95 -32.54 -8.78
N ALA A 72 1.25 -33.46 -8.10
CA ALA A 72 0.88 -34.75 -8.67
C ALA A 72 -0.03 -34.65 -9.92
N SER A 73 -0.81 -33.57 -10.03
CA SER A 73 -1.67 -33.27 -11.17
C SER A 73 -0.94 -32.65 -12.37
N GLY A 74 0.37 -32.38 -12.24
CA GLY A 74 1.19 -31.77 -13.29
C GLY A 74 1.78 -30.42 -12.87
N ALA A 75 2.30 -29.69 -13.86
CA ALA A 75 2.84 -28.34 -13.69
C ALA A 75 1.88 -27.30 -14.26
N SER A 76 1.69 -26.18 -13.55
CA SER A 76 0.97 -25.01 -14.03
C SER A 76 1.79 -23.74 -13.80
N THR A 77 1.53 -22.73 -14.63
CA THR A 77 2.18 -21.42 -14.55
C THR A 77 1.12 -20.34 -14.49
N ALA A 78 1.29 -19.37 -13.58
CA ALA A 78 0.48 -18.17 -13.49
C ALA A 78 1.40 -16.94 -13.38
N THR A 79 0.89 -15.77 -13.74
CA THR A 79 1.60 -14.52 -13.51
C THR A 79 1.10 -13.91 -12.21
N THR A 80 1.97 -13.34 -11.40
CA THR A 80 1.61 -12.67 -10.14
C THR A 80 2.09 -11.22 -10.15
N VAL A 81 1.50 -10.40 -9.30
CA VAL A 81 2.04 -9.11 -8.89
C VAL A 81 2.15 -9.09 -7.39
N THR A 82 3.33 -8.76 -6.86
CA THR A 82 3.55 -8.59 -5.43
C THR A 82 3.87 -7.13 -5.14
N GLU A 83 3.07 -6.54 -4.26
CA GLU A 83 3.27 -5.17 -3.77
C GLU A 83 3.79 -5.18 -2.34
N SER A 84 4.67 -4.23 -2.04
CA SER A 84 5.29 -4.02 -0.74
C SER A 84 4.83 -2.72 -0.13
N ALA A 85 4.44 -2.77 1.13
CA ALA A 85 4.07 -1.62 1.94
C ALA A 85 4.92 -1.59 3.20
N THR A 86 5.60 -0.47 3.45
CA THR A 86 6.31 -0.24 4.70
C THR A 86 5.50 0.70 5.57
N ILE A 87 4.87 0.14 6.60
CA ILE A 87 3.83 0.79 7.37
C ILE A 87 4.29 0.97 8.82
N VAL A 88 3.94 2.07 9.45
CA VAL A 88 4.24 2.32 10.86
C VAL A 88 2.94 2.33 11.65
N GLY A 89 2.98 1.74 12.85
CA GLY A 89 1.90 1.89 13.80
C GLY A 89 0.65 1.10 13.46
N THR A 90 -0.48 1.61 13.91
CA THR A 90 -1.81 1.00 13.71
C THR A 90 -2.30 1.08 12.26
N ALA A 91 -1.65 1.86 11.39
CA ALA A 91 -2.04 1.94 9.98
C ALA A 91 -1.95 0.59 9.26
N VAL A 92 -1.11 -0.34 9.75
CA VAL A 92 -1.00 -1.70 9.19
C VAL A 92 -2.32 -2.47 9.28
N THR A 93 -3.11 -2.29 10.35
CA THR A 93 -4.35 -3.05 10.54
C THR A 93 -5.43 -2.59 9.58
N GLY A 94 -5.47 -1.30 9.24
CA GLY A 94 -6.39 -0.76 8.24
C GLY A 94 -6.11 -1.26 6.82
N GLY A 95 -4.95 -1.87 6.59
CA GLY A 95 -4.55 -2.44 5.31
C GLY A 95 -4.73 -3.97 5.21
N LEU A 96 -5.33 -4.62 6.20
CA LEU A 96 -5.52 -6.07 6.22
C LEU A 96 -7.01 -6.41 6.22
N ASP A 97 -7.34 -7.66 5.89
CA ASP A 97 -8.66 -8.21 6.21
C ASP A 97 -8.85 -8.25 7.73
N TRP A 98 -10.10 -8.10 8.19
CA TRP A 98 -10.41 -8.01 9.62
C TRP A 98 -9.87 -9.20 10.41
N GLY A 99 -10.03 -10.42 9.88
CA GLY A 99 -9.54 -11.64 10.53
C GLY A 99 -8.02 -11.62 10.70
N LEU A 100 -7.29 -11.29 9.64
CA LEU A 100 -5.83 -11.18 9.66
C LEU A 100 -5.35 -10.03 10.56
N ALA A 101 -6.03 -8.89 10.57
CA ALA A 101 -5.75 -7.78 11.47
C ALA A 101 -5.92 -8.18 12.95
N ALA A 102 -6.98 -8.92 13.29
CA ALA A 102 -7.21 -9.42 14.64
C ALA A 102 -6.09 -10.38 15.08
N GLN A 103 -5.62 -11.25 14.17
CA GLN A 103 -4.50 -12.14 14.43
C GLN A 103 -3.18 -11.37 14.65
N LEU A 104 -2.92 -10.34 13.84
CA LEU A 104 -1.76 -9.47 14.01
C LEU A 104 -1.78 -8.77 15.37
N ILE A 105 -2.94 -8.25 15.78
CA ILE A 105 -3.11 -7.60 17.09
C ILE A 105 -2.84 -8.61 18.21
N GLY A 106 -3.37 -9.83 18.09
CA GLY A 106 -3.09 -10.92 19.02
C GLY A 106 -1.61 -11.28 19.11
N ALA A 107 -0.93 -11.37 17.96
CA ALA A 107 0.51 -11.70 17.87
C ALA A 107 1.41 -10.60 18.43
N ALA A 108 1.03 -9.33 18.27
CA ALA A 108 1.78 -8.21 18.84
C ALA A 108 1.84 -8.27 20.38
N GLY A 109 0.82 -8.84 21.01
CA GLY A 109 0.76 -9.04 22.46
C GLY A 109 0.87 -7.71 23.22
N SER A 110 1.82 -7.62 24.16
CA SER A 110 2.10 -6.40 24.93
C SER A 110 2.96 -5.37 24.19
N ASN A 111 3.46 -5.67 23.00
CA ASN A 111 4.23 -4.70 22.23
C ASN A 111 3.29 -3.65 21.63
N PRO A 112 3.58 -2.34 21.82
CA PRO A 112 2.75 -1.31 21.24
C PRO A 112 2.87 -1.33 19.71
N ILE A 113 1.81 -1.80 19.04
CA ILE A 113 1.67 -1.76 17.57
C ILE A 113 1.98 -0.36 17.06
N GLU A 114 1.53 0.66 17.79
CA GLU A 114 1.70 2.09 17.50
C GLU A 114 3.15 2.52 17.24
N ARG A 115 4.15 1.80 17.79
CA ARG A 115 5.57 2.13 17.64
C ARG A 115 6.33 1.13 16.78
N THR A 116 5.63 0.16 16.21
CA THR A 116 6.22 -0.91 15.42
C THR A 116 6.21 -0.54 13.95
N ARG A 117 7.32 -0.82 13.26
CA ARG A 117 7.42 -0.76 11.81
C ARG A 117 7.13 -2.13 11.24
N PHE A 118 6.26 -2.16 10.25
CA PHE A 118 5.81 -3.36 9.55
C PHE A 118 6.21 -3.29 8.09
N TRP A 119 6.56 -4.43 7.52
CA TRP A 119 6.58 -4.61 6.09
C TRP A 119 5.49 -5.60 5.73
N ARG A 120 4.55 -5.19 4.89
CA ARG A 120 3.51 -6.05 4.35
C ARG A 120 3.81 -6.35 2.89
N THR A 121 3.66 -7.60 2.49
CA THR A 121 3.59 -7.99 1.09
C THR A 121 2.18 -8.46 0.76
N THR A 122 1.65 -8.03 -0.37
CA THR A 122 0.37 -8.50 -0.92
C THR A 122 0.61 -9.03 -2.33
N THR A 123 0.32 -10.32 -2.54
CA THR A 123 0.46 -10.97 -3.84
C THR A 123 -0.93 -11.21 -4.46
N THR A 124 -1.09 -10.76 -5.70
CA THR A 124 -2.26 -10.97 -6.54
C THR A 124 -1.89 -11.86 -7.71
N THR A 125 -2.63 -12.94 -7.94
CA THR A 125 -2.48 -13.77 -9.14
C THR A 125 -3.27 -13.13 -10.29
N ILE A 126 -2.58 -12.86 -11.40
CA ILE A 126 -3.16 -12.32 -12.64
C ILE A 126 -3.93 -13.46 -13.32
N ASP A 127 -5.14 -13.15 -13.81
CA ASP A 127 -6.10 -14.10 -14.42
C ASP A 127 -6.67 -15.17 -13.48
N ALA A 128 -6.47 -15.01 -12.17
CA ALA A 128 -7.20 -15.77 -11.18
C ALA A 128 -8.72 -15.65 -11.41
N PRO A 129 -9.51 -16.74 -11.21
CA PRO A 129 -10.95 -16.66 -11.24
C PRO A 129 -11.46 -15.53 -10.33
N ARG A 130 -12.49 -14.81 -10.78
CA ARG A 130 -13.11 -13.73 -9.99
C ARG A 130 -13.46 -14.25 -8.59
N GLY A 131 -12.85 -13.64 -7.58
CA GLY A 131 -13.07 -14.01 -6.18
C GLY A 131 -11.94 -14.79 -5.53
N GLU A 132 -10.85 -15.10 -6.24
CA GLU A 132 -9.63 -15.61 -5.59
C GLU A 132 -9.05 -14.54 -4.65
N HIS A 133 -8.66 -14.95 -3.45
CA HIS A 133 -8.13 -14.06 -2.41
C HIS A 133 -6.65 -13.80 -2.61
N GLN A 134 -6.23 -12.57 -2.34
CA GLN A 134 -4.80 -12.21 -2.32
C GLN A 134 -4.09 -12.95 -1.18
N ALA A 135 -2.82 -13.29 -1.39
CA ALA A 135 -1.95 -13.73 -0.32
C ALA A 135 -1.31 -12.50 0.34
N SER A 136 -1.31 -12.46 1.67
CA SER A 136 -0.69 -11.38 2.44
C SER A 136 0.27 -11.93 3.49
N SER A 137 1.39 -11.26 3.68
CA SER A 137 2.34 -11.53 4.77
C SER A 137 2.72 -10.23 5.44
N VAL A 138 2.80 -10.24 6.77
CA VAL A 138 3.17 -9.07 7.59
C VAL A 138 4.38 -9.41 8.44
N TYR A 139 5.43 -8.65 8.22
CA TYR A 139 6.71 -8.76 8.91
C TYR A 139 6.84 -7.61 9.91
N ARG A 140 7.39 -7.91 11.08
CA ARG A 140 7.93 -6.90 11.98
C ARG A 140 9.34 -6.54 11.52
N ILE A 141 9.63 -5.24 11.48
CA ILE A 141 10.97 -4.71 11.23
C ILE A 141 11.52 -4.18 12.55
N ALA A 142 12.57 -4.82 13.05
CA ALA A 142 13.32 -4.37 14.22
C ALA A 142 14.84 -4.60 13.99
N ALA A 143 15.51 -5.25 14.93
CA ALA A 143 16.85 -5.80 14.67
C ALA A 143 16.79 -6.93 13.62
N ASP A 144 15.65 -7.60 13.48
CA ASP A 144 15.37 -8.65 12.51
C ASP A 144 14.20 -8.27 11.58
N ILE A 145 14.07 -8.99 10.48
CA ILE A 145 12.81 -9.11 9.73
C ILE A 145 12.17 -10.44 10.15
N ALA A 146 11.07 -10.34 10.88
CA ALA A 146 10.38 -11.49 11.45
C ALA A 146 8.91 -11.54 11.02
N LEU A 147 8.48 -12.64 10.41
CA LEU A 147 7.12 -12.89 9.97
C LEU A 147 6.18 -13.02 11.19
N MET A 148 5.15 -12.18 11.23
CA MET A 148 4.13 -12.17 12.29
C MET A 148 2.91 -12.97 11.89
N VAL A 149 2.37 -12.65 10.72
CA VAL A 149 1.17 -13.30 10.18
C VAL A 149 1.31 -13.48 8.68
N GLU A 150 0.76 -14.57 8.17
CA GLU A 150 0.57 -14.80 6.74
C GLU A 150 -0.81 -15.40 6.51
N SER A 151 -1.46 -15.03 5.41
CA SER A 151 -2.65 -15.70 4.91
C SER A 151 -2.63 -15.77 3.39
N GLY A 152 -3.28 -16.79 2.85
CA GLY A 152 -3.48 -16.98 1.42
C GLY A 152 -4.45 -18.13 1.15
N PRO A 153 -4.66 -18.50 -0.12
CA PRO A 153 -5.53 -19.61 -0.46
C PRO A 153 -5.10 -20.92 0.22
N GLY A 154 -5.91 -21.40 1.17
CA GLY A 154 -5.71 -22.69 1.84
C GLY A 154 -4.70 -22.69 2.99
N TYR A 155 -4.16 -21.54 3.39
CA TYR A 155 -3.26 -21.46 4.56
C TYR A 155 -3.39 -20.11 5.28
N ALA A 156 -3.16 -20.14 6.59
CA ALA A 156 -2.83 -18.95 7.35
C ALA A 156 -2.12 -19.32 8.65
N TYR A 157 -1.15 -18.51 9.05
CA TYR A 157 -0.36 -18.72 10.27
C TYR A 157 -0.14 -17.41 11.00
N THR A 158 -0.19 -17.49 12.34
CA THR A 158 0.12 -16.41 13.27
C THR A 158 1.27 -16.88 14.16
N TYR A 159 2.43 -16.23 14.12
CA TYR A 159 3.63 -16.69 14.81
C TYR A 159 3.86 -15.94 16.13
N THR A 160 3.95 -16.67 17.24
CA THR A 160 4.23 -16.10 18.58
C THR A 160 5.26 -16.95 19.34
N PRO A 161 6.51 -16.49 19.58
CA PRO A 161 7.09 -15.27 19.00
C PRO A 161 7.16 -15.33 17.47
N ASN A 162 7.34 -14.18 16.83
CA ASN A 162 7.46 -14.04 15.38
C ASN A 162 8.52 -14.98 14.79
N LEU A 163 8.29 -15.51 13.59
CA LEU A 163 9.24 -16.35 12.87
C LEU A 163 10.34 -15.49 12.23
N VAL A 164 11.59 -15.63 12.67
CA VAL A 164 12.70 -14.81 12.17
C VAL A 164 13.14 -15.31 10.79
N GLU A 165 12.87 -14.53 9.74
CA GLU A 165 13.27 -14.86 8.37
C GLU A 165 14.60 -14.24 7.96
N LEU A 166 14.98 -13.11 8.56
CA LEU A 166 16.28 -12.48 8.32
C LEU A 166 16.80 -11.79 9.60
N PRO A 167 17.74 -12.39 10.35
CA PRO A 167 18.33 -11.76 11.52
C PRO A 167 19.35 -10.68 11.15
N GLN A 168 19.64 -9.73 12.05
CA GLN A 168 20.72 -8.72 11.87
C GLN A 168 22.11 -9.31 11.52
N THR A 169 22.36 -10.55 11.92
CA THR A 169 23.61 -11.29 11.67
C THR A 169 23.61 -12.04 10.34
N ALA A 170 22.52 -11.96 9.56
CA ALA A 170 22.40 -12.65 8.29
C ALA A 170 23.52 -12.24 7.33
N THR A 171 24.35 -13.22 7.00
CA THR A 171 25.45 -13.17 6.05
C THR A 171 25.59 -14.56 5.43
N ALA A 172 26.26 -14.67 4.28
CA ALA A 172 26.50 -15.98 3.68
C ALA A 172 27.23 -16.92 4.66
N GLY A 173 26.72 -18.14 4.83
CA GLY A 173 27.18 -19.14 5.80
C GLY A 173 26.51 -19.05 7.18
N ALA A 174 25.72 -18.01 7.47
CA ALA A 174 25.00 -17.92 8.74
C ALA A 174 23.83 -18.91 8.79
N SER A 175 23.55 -19.43 9.99
CA SER A 175 22.38 -20.27 10.27
C SER A 175 21.69 -19.83 11.56
N TRP A 176 20.37 -19.95 11.62
CA TRP A 176 19.60 -19.62 12.81
C TRP A 176 18.35 -20.50 12.91
N GLN A 177 17.72 -20.44 14.08
CA GLN A 177 16.49 -21.18 14.37
C GLN A 177 15.46 -20.25 15.00
N SER A 178 14.18 -20.60 14.85
CA SER A 178 13.06 -19.95 15.53
C SER A 178 12.07 -21.02 15.97
N HIS A 179 11.41 -20.81 17.09
CA HIS A 179 10.39 -21.73 17.59
C HIS A 179 9.33 -20.96 18.37
N GLY A 180 8.12 -21.48 18.38
CA GLY A 180 7.00 -20.82 19.05
C GLY A 180 5.66 -21.46 18.75
N ALA A 181 4.59 -20.71 19.01
CA ALA A 181 3.24 -21.04 18.59
C ALA A 181 2.98 -20.57 17.15
N ALA A 182 2.24 -21.37 16.40
CA ALA A 182 1.67 -21.07 15.09
C ALA A 182 0.15 -21.15 15.21
N GLY A 183 -0.49 -20.02 15.53
CA GLY A 183 -1.88 -19.95 15.97
C GLY A 183 -2.05 -20.49 17.39
N THR A 184 -3.27 -20.93 17.73
CA THR A 184 -3.63 -21.42 19.07
C THR A 184 -3.50 -22.94 19.24
N ALA A 185 -3.44 -23.70 18.15
CA ALA A 185 -3.52 -25.15 18.14
C ALA A 185 -2.25 -25.87 17.65
N SER A 186 -1.24 -25.10 17.23
CA SER A 186 0.00 -25.63 16.68
C SER A 186 1.21 -24.87 17.20
N THR A 187 2.35 -25.55 17.22
CA THR A 187 3.67 -24.97 17.42
C THR A 187 4.43 -25.04 16.11
N TYR A 188 5.46 -24.20 15.97
CA TYR A 188 6.39 -24.24 14.85
C TYR A 188 7.83 -24.34 15.35
N THR A 189 8.66 -24.98 14.54
CA THR A 189 10.13 -24.91 14.63
C THR A 189 10.64 -24.65 13.22
N ALA A 190 11.46 -23.61 13.08
CA ALA A 190 12.07 -23.22 11.83
C ALA A 190 13.59 -23.26 11.98
N GLN A 191 14.27 -23.75 10.93
CA GLN A 191 15.71 -23.73 10.81
C GLN A 191 16.07 -23.17 9.44
N PHE A 192 16.90 -22.14 9.43
CA PHE A 192 17.32 -21.44 8.21
C PHE A 192 18.84 -21.34 8.13
N SER A 193 19.33 -21.28 6.91
CA SER A 193 20.69 -20.88 6.57
C SER A 193 20.70 -19.91 5.40
N ALA A 194 21.66 -19.01 5.37
CA ALA A 194 21.86 -18.06 4.29
C ALA A 194 23.09 -18.46 3.45
N GLU A 195 22.93 -18.43 2.14
CA GLU A 195 23.98 -18.62 1.15
C GLU A 195 24.16 -17.33 0.35
N ALA A 196 25.36 -17.11 -0.19
CA ALA A 196 25.56 -16.03 -1.15
C ALA A 196 24.76 -16.33 -2.43
N ALA A 197 24.08 -15.32 -2.96
CA ALA A 197 23.44 -15.35 -4.27
C ALA A 197 24.08 -14.29 -5.19
N ASP A 198 23.54 -14.10 -6.39
CA ASP A 198 24.07 -13.11 -7.34
C ASP A 198 24.10 -11.70 -6.73
N GLY A 199 25.25 -11.01 -6.86
CA GLY A 199 25.47 -9.69 -6.29
C GLY A 199 25.52 -9.71 -4.75
N ASP A 200 24.92 -8.70 -4.11
CA ASP A 200 24.82 -8.59 -2.64
C ASP A 200 23.59 -9.31 -2.07
N CYS A 201 22.97 -10.20 -2.84
CA CYS A 201 21.78 -10.93 -2.43
C CYS A 201 22.12 -12.14 -1.54
N LEU A 202 21.18 -12.51 -0.67
CA LEU A 202 21.25 -13.70 0.17
C LEU A 202 20.16 -14.68 -0.21
N ARG A 203 20.53 -15.93 -0.47
CA ARG A 203 19.56 -17.03 -0.59
C ARG A 203 19.37 -17.67 0.77
N VAL A 204 18.21 -17.46 1.38
CA VAL A 204 17.82 -18.08 2.64
C VAL A 204 17.06 -19.36 2.34
N VAL A 205 17.59 -20.49 2.80
CA VAL A 205 16.98 -21.83 2.65
C VAL A 205 16.70 -22.42 4.02
N GLY A 206 15.68 -23.27 4.13
CA GLY A 206 15.42 -23.96 5.37
C GLY A 206 14.10 -24.68 5.41
N THR A 207 13.71 -25.07 6.61
CA THR A 207 12.50 -25.86 6.87
C THR A 207 11.69 -25.23 8.00
N ILE A 208 10.38 -25.20 7.84
CA ILE A 208 9.41 -24.86 8.89
C ILE A 208 8.57 -26.09 9.17
N SER A 209 8.71 -26.68 10.35
CA SER A 209 7.94 -27.83 10.80
C SER A 209 6.89 -27.39 11.81
N TYR A 210 5.68 -27.93 11.68
CA TYR A 210 4.59 -27.68 12.62
C TYR A 210 4.27 -28.94 13.41
N SER A 211 3.86 -28.78 14.67
CA SER A 211 3.40 -29.88 15.51
C SER A 211 2.19 -29.44 16.36
N GLY A 212 1.30 -30.37 16.71
CA GLY A 212 0.07 -30.08 17.44
C GLY A 212 -1.19 -30.56 16.74
N ALA A 213 -2.35 -30.21 17.31
CA ALA A 213 -3.66 -30.73 16.88
C ALA A 213 -4.10 -30.21 15.49
N ALA A 214 -3.60 -29.04 15.08
CA ALA A 214 -3.85 -28.44 13.77
C ALA A 214 -2.54 -28.25 12.97
N ALA A 215 -1.60 -29.18 13.14
CA ALA A 215 -0.28 -29.07 12.51
C ALA A 215 -0.41 -29.07 10.98
N GLY A 216 0.13 -28.04 10.33
CA GLY A 216 0.33 -28.02 8.89
C GLY A 216 1.47 -28.94 8.44
N PRO A 217 1.63 -29.13 7.13
CA PRO A 217 2.76 -29.88 6.61
C PRO A 217 4.09 -29.17 6.90
N THR A 218 5.18 -29.94 6.98
CA THR A 218 6.52 -29.33 6.95
C THR A 218 6.73 -28.63 5.60
N ARG A 219 7.20 -27.39 5.65
CA ARG A 219 7.49 -26.54 4.49
C ARG A 219 8.99 -26.44 4.32
N GLU A 220 9.50 -26.86 3.17
CA GLU A 220 10.85 -26.50 2.73
C GLU A 220 10.74 -25.17 2.01
N VAL A 221 11.52 -24.17 2.43
CA VAL A 221 11.45 -22.82 1.87
C VAL A 221 12.81 -22.38 1.35
N SER A 222 12.79 -21.63 0.26
CA SER A 222 13.94 -20.92 -0.30
C SER A 222 13.50 -19.52 -0.70
N ARG A 223 14.18 -18.48 -0.21
CA ARG A 223 13.87 -17.08 -0.51
C ARG A 223 15.14 -16.34 -0.85
N THR A 224 15.15 -15.62 -1.96
CA THR A 224 16.29 -14.76 -2.34
C THR A 224 15.99 -13.33 -1.92
N TRP A 225 16.78 -12.81 -0.99
CA TRP A 225 16.70 -11.46 -0.43
C TRP A 225 17.73 -10.57 -1.10
N CYS A 226 17.29 -9.47 -1.70
CA CYS A 226 18.18 -8.52 -2.35
C CYS A 226 18.08 -7.13 -1.72
N PRO A 227 19.21 -6.44 -1.49
CA PRO A 227 19.21 -5.07 -0.98
C PRO A 227 18.31 -4.13 -1.80
N GLY A 228 17.45 -3.37 -1.12
CA GLY A 228 16.50 -2.42 -1.68
C GLY A 228 15.32 -3.04 -2.44
N GLN A 229 15.21 -4.37 -2.48
CA GLN A 229 14.21 -5.08 -3.29
C GLN A 229 13.36 -6.08 -2.49
N GLY A 230 13.78 -6.47 -1.29
CA GLY A 230 13.10 -7.49 -0.51
C GLY A 230 13.31 -8.89 -1.10
N ILE A 231 12.25 -9.69 -1.06
CA ILE A 231 12.23 -11.05 -1.62
C ILE A 231 11.98 -10.96 -3.12
N VAL A 232 12.94 -11.36 -3.94
CA VAL A 232 12.86 -11.33 -5.42
C VAL A 232 12.58 -12.70 -6.05
N SER A 233 12.74 -13.76 -5.26
CA SER A 233 12.38 -15.13 -5.63
C SER A 233 12.00 -15.88 -4.37
N ARG A 234 10.93 -16.67 -4.45
CA ARG A 234 10.50 -17.60 -3.39
C ARG A 234 10.23 -18.97 -3.99
N SER A 235 10.61 -20.01 -3.28
CA SER A 235 10.21 -21.38 -3.56
C SER A 235 9.78 -22.02 -2.25
N GLU A 236 8.71 -22.77 -2.30
CA GLU A 236 8.18 -23.50 -1.16
C GLU A 236 7.75 -24.89 -1.61
N ARG A 237 8.08 -25.91 -0.82
CA ARG A 237 7.63 -27.28 -1.05
C ARG A 237 6.95 -27.81 0.20
N ALA A 238 5.71 -28.27 0.03
CA ALA A 238 4.89 -28.86 1.10
C ALA A 238 3.94 -29.89 0.50
N ASN A 239 3.72 -31.03 1.18
CA ASN A 239 2.81 -32.10 0.74
C ASN A 239 3.02 -32.57 -0.72
N GLY A 240 4.27 -32.62 -1.17
CA GLY A 240 4.62 -33.03 -2.54
C GLY A 240 4.25 -32.00 -3.63
N VAL A 241 3.76 -30.82 -3.25
CA VAL A 241 3.56 -29.66 -4.12
C VAL A 241 4.73 -28.71 -3.96
N GLN A 242 5.30 -28.26 -5.06
CA GLN A 242 6.33 -27.23 -5.11
C GLN A 242 5.76 -25.99 -5.79
N LEU A 243 5.79 -24.87 -5.07
CA LEU A 243 5.50 -23.54 -5.57
C LEU A 243 6.82 -22.80 -5.75
N SER A 244 7.00 -22.13 -6.88
CA SER A 244 8.13 -21.22 -7.09
C SER A 244 7.65 -19.97 -7.79
N ASP A 245 7.93 -18.81 -7.22
CA ASP A 245 7.57 -17.52 -7.76
C ASP A 245 8.85 -16.71 -7.95
N THR A 246 9.15 -16.39 -9.20
CA THR A 246 10.39 -15.69 -9.58
C THR A 246 10.05 -14.41 -10.30
N ARG A 247 10.73 -13.33 -9.92
CA ARG A 247 10.55 -12.02 -10.55
C ARG A 247 10.85 -12.09 -12.05
N ILE A 248 9.97 -11.46 -12.83
CA ILE A 248 10.11 -11.24 -14.27
C ILE A 248 10.18 -9.75 -14.57
N ALA A 249 10.89 -9.39 -15.64
CA ALA A 249 11.12 -7.98 -16.00
C ALA A 249 9.87 -7.30 -16.60
N ARG A 250 8.99 -8.08 -17.24
CA ARG A 250 7.79 -7.60 -17.90
C ARG A 250 6.71 -8.69 -17.91
N LEU A 251 5.46 -8.28 -17.98
CA LEU A 251 4.34 -9.20 -18.18
C LEU A 251 4.51 -9.99 -19.49
N PRO A 252 4.23 -11.30 -19.52
CA PRO A 252 4.27 -12.08 -20.75
C PRO A 252 3.27 -11.57 -21.80
N LYS A 253 2.11 -11.11 -21.34
CA LYS A 253 1.05 -10.50 -22.16
C LYS A 253 0.66 -9.15 -21.55
N PRO A 254 0.68 -8.05 -22.32
CA PRO A 254 0.17 -6.77 -21.85
C PRO A 254 -1.31 -6.89 -21.46
N LEU A 255 -1.67 -6.26 -20.34
CA LEU A 255 -3.06 -6.12 -19.94
C LEU A 255 -3.70 -4.99 -20.76
N THR A 256 -4.91 -5.24 -21.25
CA THR A 256 -5.69 -4.28 -22.06
C THR A 256 -7.00 -3.97 -21.34
N PRO A 257 -6.97 -3.18 -20.25
CA PRO A 257 -8.17 -2.82 -19.53
C PRO A 257 -9.06 -1.93 -20.40
N ASN A 258 -10.37 -2.01 -20.20
CA ASN A 258 -11.30 -1.07 -20.82
C ASN A 258 -11.12 0.32 -20.17
N THR A 259 -10.74 1.34 -20.91
CA THR A 259 -10.56 2.72 -20.39
C THR A 259 -11.77 3.62 -20.66
N THR A 260 -12.71 3.11 -21.45
CA THR A 260 -13.91 3.82 -21.90
C THR A 260 -14.90 3.97 -20.77
N GLU A 261 -15.42 5.18 -20.59
CA GLU A 261 -16.44 5.44 -19.58
C GLU A 261 -17.81 5.00 -20.09
N PRO A 262 -18.59 4.25 -19.30
CA PRO A 262 -19.97 3.97 -19.66
C PRO A 262 -20.74 5.30 -19.72
N ARG A 263 -21.47 5.52 -20.81
CA ARG A 263 -22.34 6.70 -20.95
C ARG A 263 -23.50 6.59 -19.96
N TYR A 264 -23.39 7.25 -18.83
CA TYR A 264 -24.48 7.35 -17.86
C TYR A 264 -25.34 8.57 -18.17
N THR A 265 -26.65 8.35 -18.38
CA THR A 265 -27.62 9.45 -18.44
C THR A 265 -28.17 9.64 -17.04
N TRP A 266 -27.73 10.72 -16.36
CA TRP A 266 -28.21 11.02 -15.03
C TRP A 266 -29.71 11.34 -15.06
N ASN A 267 -30.47 10.56 -14.30
CA ASN A 267 -31.90 10.78 -14.11
C ASN A 267 -32.16 11.07 -12.62
N PRO A 268 -32.35 12.34 -12.22
CA PRO A 268 -32.59 12.69 -10.82
C PRO A 268 -33.85 12.02 -10.24
N ALA A 269 -34.86 11.73 -11.07
CA ALA A 269 -36.10 11.10 -10.62
C ALA A 269 -35.91 9.64 -10.18
N GLN A 270 -34.82 9.00 -10.61
CA GLN A 270 -34.45 7.64 -10.23
C GLN A 270 -33.36 7.61 -9.16
N TRP A 271 -32.91 8.78 -8.68
CA TRP A 271 -31.89 8.83 -7.65
C TRP A 271 -32.46 8.35 -6.32
N GLN A 272 -31.80 7.35 -5.74
CA GLN A 272 -32.10 6.84 -4.42
C GLN A 272 -30.82 6.73 -3.60
N GLN A 273 -30.88 7.20 -2.36
CA GLN A 273 -29.79 6.97 -1.42
C GLN A 273 -29.89 5.54 -0.88
N HIS A 274 -28.82 4.78 -1.05
CA HIS A 274 -28.67 3.45 -0.45
C HIS A 274 -27.57 3.48 0.60
N GLN A 275 -27.83 2.86 1.75
CA GLN A 275 -26.79 2.59 2.74
C GLN A 275 -26.15 1.25 2.43
N LEU A 276 -24.87 1.27 2.10
CA LEU A 276 -24.09 0.07 1.80
C LEU A 276 -23.27 -0.33 3.03
N SER A 277 -23.35 -1.59 3.42
CA SER A 277 -22.42 -2.16 4.39
C SER A 277 -21.21 -2.75 3.67
N SER A 278 -20.04 -2.70 4.31
CA SER A 278 -18.81 -3.27 3.76
C SER A 278 -18.21 -4.28 4.71
N SER A 279 -17.90 -5.46 4.20
CA SER A 279 -17.14 -6.49 4.92
C SER A 279 -15.84 -6.82 4.22
N SER A 280 -14.92 -7.37 5.00
CA SER A 280 -13.66 -7.95 4.57
C SER A 280 -13.76 -9.46 4.68
N VAL A 281 -13.08 -10.18 3.80
CA VAL A 281 -13.13 -11.65 3.77
C VAL A 281 -11.71 -12.16 3.67
N ASP A 282 -11.22 -12.71 4.77
CA ASP A 282 -10.02 -13.55 4.76
C ASP A 282 -10.46 -15.00 4.52
N PRO A 283 -9.86 -15.72 3.55
CA PRO A 283 -10.28 -17.08 3.20
C PRO A 283 -10.11 -18.08 4.36
N THR A 284 -9.23 -17.79 5.32
CA THR A 284 -8.89 -18.70 6.42
C THR A 284 -9.43 -18.21 7.76
N TYR A 285 -9.33 -16.92 8.05
CA TYR A 285 -9.79 -16.30 9.29
C TYR A 285 -11.25 -15.81 9.23
N GLY A 286 -11.90 -15.91 8.06
CA GLY A 286 -13.32 -15.67 7.89
C GLY A 286 -13.69 -14.23 7.53
N THR A 287 -14.99 -13.94 7.61
CA THR A 287 -15.57 -12.64 7.27
C THR A 287 -15.68 -11.74 8.50
N GLY A 288 -15.34 -10.47 8.36
CA GLY A 288 -15.49 -9.47 9.42
C GLY A 288 -15.86 -8.08 8.89
N PRO A 289 -16.33 -7.17 9.76
CA PRO A 289 -16.63 -5.80 9.35
C PRO A 289 -15.35 -5.10 8.87
N MET A 290 -15.47 -4.29 7.81
CA MET A 290 -14.38 -3.39 7.45
C MET A 290 -14.17 -2.36 8.58
N SER A 291 -12.92 -2.19 9.01
CA SER A 291 -12.59 -1.25 10.08
C SER A 291 -12.43 0.18 9.57
N GLY A 292 -13.11 1.11 10.24
CA GLY A 292 -12.97 2.56 10.09
C GLY A 292 -13.79 3.19 8.97
N ALA A 293 -13.77 4.52 8.92
CA ALA A 293 -14.46 5.31 7.91
C ALA A 293 -13.59 5.39 6.63
N PRO A 294 -14.20 5.41 5.43
CA PRO A 294 -13.45 5.67 4.21
C PRO A 294 -12.70 7.00 4.32
N SER A 295 -11.52 7.10 3.69
CA SER A 295 -10.77 8.37 3.68
C SER A 295 -11.52 9.45 2.90
N ALA A 296 -11.03 10.69 2.96
CA ALA A 296 -11.61 11.82 2.24
C ALA A 296 -11.53 11.70 0.70
N ALA A 297 -10.75 10.75 0.16
CA ALA A 297 -10.68 10.53 -1.28
C ALA A 297 -12.05 10.07 -1.81
N ARG A 298 -12.51 10.67 -2.91
CA ARG A 298 -13.81 10.31 -3.48
C ARG A 298 -13.79 8.87 -3.99
N PRO A 299 -14.80 8.05 -3.65
CA PRO A 299 -14.91 6.71 -4.23
C PRO A 299 -15.28 6.81 -5.71
N GLY A 300 -14.88 5.80 -6.48
CA GLY A 300 -15.25 5.64 -7.89
C GLY A 300 -15.83 4.26 -8.15
N MET A 301 -16.58 4.10 -9.23
CA MET A 301 -17.08 2.79 -9.67
C MET A 301 -16.51 2.47 -11.05
N THR A 302 -15.93 1.29 -11.20
CA THR A 302 -15.45 0.79 -12.49
C THR A 302 -16.60 0.42 -13.41
N ALA A 303 -16.34 0.33 -14.71
CA ALA A 303 -17.33 -0.12 -15.69
C ALA A 303 -17.81 -1.56 -15.42
N SER A 304 -16.94 -2.38 -14.82
CA SER A 304 -17.28 -3.74 -14.37
C SER A 304 -18.07 -3.80 -13.06
N GLY A 305 -18.36 -2.67 -12.41
CA GLY A 305 -19.18 -2.58 -11.21
C GLY A 305 -18.42 -2.79 -9.89
N VAL A 306 -17.08 -2.71 -9.91
CA VAL A 306 -16.25 -2.69 -8.70
C VAL A 306 -16.23 -1.28 -8.12
N LEU A 307 -16.66 -1.14 -6.87
CA LEU A 307 -16.55 0.10 -6.10
C LEU A 307 -15.13 0.23 -5.55
N ILE A 308 -14.47 1.34 -5.89
CA ILE A 308 -13.11 1.67 -5.47
C ILE A 308 -13.17 2.70 -4.36
N ARG A 309 -12.41 2.46 -3.28
CA ARG A 309 -12.21 3.42 -2.20
C ARG A 309 -10.83 3.27 -1.58
N THR A 310 -10.45 4.26 -0.80
CA THR A 310 -9.28 4.21 0.07
C THR A 310 -9.65 3.66 1.45
N ASN A 311 -8.67 3.09 2.16
CA ASN A 311 -8.86 2.68 3.54
C ASN A 311 -8.80 3.86 4.51
N THR A 312 -9.10 3.60 5.79
CA THR A 312 -9.15 4.64 6.84
C THR A 312 -7.82 5.34 7.06
N SER A 313 -6.68 4.65 6.91
CA SER A 313 -5.35 5.28 6.99
C SER A 313 -5.00 6.07 5.73
N GLY A 314 -5.81 5.96 4.67
CA GLY A 314 -5.56 6.58 3.38
C GLY A 314 -4.35 6.01 2.66
N GLN A 315 -3.83 4.84 3.03
CA GLN A 315 -2.59 4.27 2.47
C GLN A 315 -2.85 3.22 1.40
N ASP A 316 -4.02 2.58 1.43
CA ASP A 316 -4.37 1.53 0.49
C ASP A 316 -5.56 1.90 -0.37
N VAL A 317 -5.53 1.44 -1.62
CA VAL A 317 -6.67 1.40 -2.54
C VAL A 317 -7.32 0.04 -2.43
N MET A 318 -8.65 -0.01 -2.41
CA MET A 318 -9.41 -1.23 -2.18
C MET A 318 -10.57 -1.32 -3.16
N GLY A 319 -10.79 -2.51 -3.72
CA GLY A 319 -11.92 -2.81 -4.59
C GLY A 319 -12.98 -3.64 -3.87
N PHE A 320 -14.25 -3.27 -4.06
CA PHE A 320 -15.41 -3.90 -3.47
C PHE A 320 -16.38 -4.37 -4.56
N THR A 321 -16.97 -5.54 -4.34
CA THR A 321 -18.05 -6.07 -5.20
C THR A 321 -19.29 -6.36 -4.37
N PRO A 322 -20.49 -6.27 -4.94
CA PRO A 322 -21.70 -6.67 -4.24
C PRO A 322 -21.66 -8.18 -3.93
N ALA A 323 -21.87 -8.52 -2.66
CA ALA A 323 -22.17 -9.89 -2.23
C ALA A 323 -23.69 -10.11 -2.12
N LYS A 324 -24.42 -9.07 -1.72
CA LYS A 324 -25.88 -8.93 -1.78
C LYS A 324 -26.22 -7.49 -2.17
N PRO A 325 -27.49 -7.15 -2.51
CA PRO A 325 -27.84 -5.80 -2.99
C PRO A 325 -27.34 -4.63 -2.11
N ALA A 326 -27.24 -4.81 -0.80
CA ALA A 326 -26.75 -3.79 0.14
C ALA A 326 -25.47 -4.18 0.90
N GLU A 327 -24.90 -5.37 0.63
CA GLU A 327 -23.70 -5.88 1.31
C GLU A 327 -22.57 -6.00 0.30
N TRP A 328 -21.50 -5.25 0.51
CA TRP A 328 -20.34 -5.22 -0.36
C TRP A 328 -19.15 -5.87 0.34
N GLN A 329 -18.38 -6.67 -0.40
CA GLN A 329 -17.21 -7.37 0.11
C GLN A 329 -15.95 -6.84 -0.55
N SER A 330 -14.92 -6.61 0.26
CA SER A 330 -13.56 -6.32 -0.22
C SER A 330 -13.05 -7.52 -1.02
N ARG A 331 -12.52 -7.26 -2.21
CA ARG A 331 -11.95 -8.28 -3.10
C ARG A 331 -10.44 -8.21 -3.16
N TRP A 332 -9.91 -7.00 -3.20
CA TRP A 332 -8.49 -6.77 -3.30
C TRP A 332 -8.11 -5.49 -2.58
N ARG A 333 -6.86 -5.41 -2.18
CA ARG A 333 -6.19 -4.23 -1.65
C ARG A 333 -4.85 -4.06 -2.35
N ALA A 334 -4.48 -2.80 -2.57
CA ALA A 334 -3.25 -2.43 -3.22
C ALA A 334 -2.61 -1.26 -2.50
N HIS A 335 -1.28 -1.20 -2.51
CA HIS A 335 -0.51 -0.17 -1.82
C HIS A 335 0.35 0.61 -2.81
N PRO A 336 -0.11 1.78 -3.28
CA PRO A 336 0.63 2.55 -4.28
C PRO A 336 1.89 3.25 -3.70
N GLY A 337 2.07 3.22 -2.38
CA GLY A 337 3.16 3.86 -1.66
C GLY A 337 2.78 5.23 -1.10
N GLY A 338 3.11 5.49 0.16
CA GLY A 338 2.74 6.70 0.87
C GLY A 338 1.24 6.77 1.18
N THR A 339 0.74 7.99 1.35
CA THR A 339 -0.69 8.27 1.53
C THR A 339 -1.30 8.57 0.18
N VAL A 340 -2.39 7.87 -0.15
CA VAL A 340 -3.24 8.12 -1.31
C VAL A 340 -3.92 9.49 -1.15
N LEU A 341 -3.67 10.37 -2.10
CA LEU A 341 -4.20 11.73 -2.15
C LEU A 341 -5.51 11.76 -2.94
N THR A 342 -5.53 11.12 -4.11
CA THR A 342 -6.72 11.00 -4.95
C THR A 342 -6.83 9.60 -5.53
N VAL A 343 -8.07 9.19 -5.82
CA VAL A 343 -8.37 7.99 -6.60
C VAL A 343 -9.41 8.36 -7.64
N THR A 344 -9.17 8.01 -8.90
CA THR A 344 -10.10 8.26 -10.00
C THR A 344 -10.20 7.00 -10.86
N VAL A 345 -11.38 6.77 -11.44
CA VAL A 345 -11.69 5.57 -12.21
C VAL A 345 -12.02 5.95 -13.66
N TYR A 346 -11.44 5.23 -14.61
CA TYR A 346 -11.62 5.41 -16.04
C TYR A 346 -11.91 4.05 -16.69
N GLY A 347 -13.19 3.74 -16.91
CA GLY A 347 -13.60 2.40 -17.29
C GLY A 347 -13.24 1.39 -16.17
N ASP A 348 -12.34 0.47 -16.45
CA ASP A 348 -11.80 -0.55 -15.55
C ASP A 348 -10.36 -0.22 -15.09
N VAL A 349 -9.86 0.99 -15.38
CA VAL A 349 -8.58 1.50 -14.85
C VAL A 349 -8.83 2.39 -13.64
N VAL A 350 -8.09 2.12 -12.56
CA VAL A 350 -8.04 2.94 -11.35
C VAL A 350 -6.71 3.67 -11.33
N VAL A 351 -6.73 4.99 -11.19
CA VAL A 351 -5.54 5.82 -11.03
C VAL A 351 -5.51 6.38 -9.62
N ALA A 352 -4.45 6.05 -8.88
CA ALA A 352 -4.19 6.59 -7.55
C ALA A 352 -2.97 7.50 -7.57
N THR A 353 -3.10 8.70 -6.99
CA THR A 353 -1.97 9.61 -6.77
C THR A 353 -1.57 9.59 -5.30
N THR A 354 -0.29 9.79 -4.99
CA THR A 354 0.20 9.62 -3.62
C THR A 354 1.14 10.72 -3.16
N SER A 355 1.27 10.85 -1.83
CA SER A 355 2.25 11.73 -1.17
C SER A 355 3.70 11.36 -1.48
N GLY A 356 3.95 10.16 -2.01
CA GLY A 356 5.25 9.73 -2.52
C GLY A 356 5.60 10.27 -3.91
N ARG A 357 4.83 11.24 -4.44
CA ARG A 357 4.98 11.82 -5.80
C ARG A 357 4.88 10.74 -6.89
N ARG A 358 3.85 9.91 -6.78
CA ARG A 358 3.58 8.84 -7.74
C ARG A 358 2.14 8.90 -8.22
N ALA A 359 1.94 8.51 -9.47
CA ALA A 359 0.67 8.03 -9.97
C ALA A 359 0.80 6.53 -10.26
N VAL A 360 -0.16 5.73 -9.83
CA VAL A 360 -0.15 4.28 -9.99
C VAL A 360 -1.48 3.85 -10.61
N GLY A 361 -1.39 3.09 -11.71
CA GLY A 361 -2.54 2.49 -12.39
C GLY A 361 -2.81 1.08 -11.89
N TYR A 362 -4.08 0.75 -11.68
CA TYR A 362 -4.56 -0.59 -11.35
C TYR A 362 -5.71 -1.01 -12.25
N THR A 363 -5.90 -2.31 -12.43
CA THR A 363 -7.13 -2.88 -12.99
C THR A 363 -8.27 -2.86 -11.96
N ASP A 364 -9.49 -3.13 -12.42
CA ASP A 364 -10.66 -3.41 -11.58
C ASP A 364 -10.49 -4.63 -10.66
N THR A 365 -9.56 -5.52 -10.97
CA THR A 365 -9.16 -6.67 -10.15
C THR A 365 -7.99 -6.40 -9.20
N GLY A 366 -7.47 -5.17 -9.17
CA GLY A 366 -6.38 -4.77 -8.26
C GLY A 366 -4.98 -5.13 -8.76
N VAL A 367 -4.83 -5.52 -10.04
CA VAL A 367 -3.51 -5.77 -10.64
C VAL A 367 -2.87 -4.44 -11.00
N ARG A 368 -1.66 -4.20 -10.49
CA ARG A 368 -0.86 -3.02 -10.83
C ARG A 368 -0.51 -3.04 -12.32
N LEU A 369 -0.87 -1.98 -13.04
CA LEU A 369 -0.60 -1.80 -14.47
C LEU A 369 0.71 -1.07 -14.73
N TRP A 370 0.92 0.03 -14.02
CA TRP A 370 2.06 0.92 -14.22
C TRP A 370 2.28 1.82 -13.00
N GLU A 371 3.48 2.38 -12.91
CA GLU A 371 3.85 3.43 -11.96
C GLU A 371 4.51 4.56 -12.74
N LEU A 372 4.06 5.78 -12.48
CA LEU A 372 4.65 7.01 -12.98
C LEU A 372 5.16 7.83 -11.79
N ARG A 373 6.46 8.15 -11.80
CA ARG A 373 7.05 9.09 -10.84
C ARG A 373 6.84 10.51 -11.33
N LEU A 374 6.51 11.39 -10.40
CA LEU A 374 6.20 12.79 -10.64
C LEU A 374 7.21 13.66 -9.88
N ASP A 375 7.46 14.86 -10.39
CA ASP A 375 8.36 15.80 -9.71
C ASP A 375 7.73 16.40 -8.45
N GLU A 376 6.41 16.57 -8.45
CA GLU A 376 5.62 17.04 -7.31
C GLU A 376 4.32 16.23 -7.13
N VAL A 377 3.67 16.41 -5.98
CA VAL A 377 2.41 15.72 -5.66
C VAL A 377 1.24 16.24 -6.51
N VAL A 378 0.27 15.36 -6.77
CA VAL A 378 -1.01 15.69 -7.42
C VAL A 378 -2.10 15.61 -6.35
N MET A 379 -2.70 16.75 -6.04
CA MET A 379 -3.72 16.87 -4.97
C MET A 379 -5.15 16.95 -5.53
N THR A 380 -5.29 17.20 -6.82
CA THR A 380 -6.57 17.27 -7.54
C THR A 380 -6.83 15.97 -8.27
N GLU A 381 -8.11 15.60 -8.39
CA GLU A 381 -8.49 14.41 -9.14
C GLU A 381 -7.92 14.47 -10.57
N PRO A 382 -7.19 13.43 -11.01
CA PRO A 382 -6.80 13.28 -12.40
C PRO A 382 -7.99 13.54 -13.33
N THR A 383 -7.76 14.22 -14.45
CA THR A 383 -8.82 14.60 -15.40
C THR A 383 -8.68 13.81 -16.68
N ARG A 384 -9.80 13.32 -17.22
CA ARG A 384 -9.80 12.61 -18.51
C ARG A 384 -9.38 13.58 -19.63
N ALA A 385 -8.35 13.22 -20.39
CA ALA A 385 -7.93 13.97 -21.58
C ALA A 385 -8.55 13.37 -22.86
N SER A 386 -8.68 12.03 -22.92
CA SER A 386 -9.36 11.29 -23.97
C SER A 386 -9.84 9.92 -23.45
N ASP A 387 -10.37 9.05 -24.31
CA ASP A 387 -10.76 7.69 -23.91
C ASP A 387 -9.57 6.85 -23.44
N SER A 388 -8.35 7.19 -23.87
CA SER A 388 -7.12 6.46 -23.54
C SER A 388 -6.12 7.26 -22.70
N GLU A 389 -6.40 8.51 -22.35
CA GLU A 389 -5.43 9.40 -21.71
C GLU A 389 -5.98 10.12 -20.48
N VAL A 390 -5.10 10.32 -19.51
CA VAL A 390 -5.35 11.05 -18.28
C VAL A 390 -4.36 12.20 -18.12
N ALA A 391 -4.87 13.35 -17.71
CA ALA A 391 -4.10 14.51 -17.33
C ALA A 391 -3.95 14.57 -15.80
N LEU A 392 -2.71 14.74 -15.36
CA LEU A 392 -2.31 14.92 -13.97
C LEU A 392 -1.79 16.36 -13.82
N VAL A 393 -2.27 17.08 -12.82
CA VAL A 393 -1.80 18.45 -12.54
C VAL A 393 -1.09 18.46 -11.19
N THR A 394 0.21 18.71 -11.21
CA THR A 394 1.02 18.76 -9.98
C THR A 394 0.78 20.08 -9.24
N VAL A 395 1.09 20.10 -7.94
CA VAL A 395 1.05 21.34 -7.13
C VAL A 395 2.05 22.39 -7.66
N GLY A 396 3.10 21.98 -8.36
CA GLY A 396 4.03 22.87 -9.05
C GLY A 396 3.47 23.48 -10.35
N GLY A 397 2.26 23.11 -10.75
CA GLY A 397 1.61 23.58 -11.98
C GLY A 397 2.02 22.83 -13.24
N GLU A 398 2.80 21.75 -13.14
CA GLU A 398 3.08 20.89 -14.29
C GLU A 398 1.85 20.06 -14.65
N VAL A 399 1.52 20.01 -15.94
CA VAL A 399 0.54 19.10 -16.50
C VAL A 399 1.26 17.94 -17.16
N VAL A 400 0.96 16.72 -16.73
CA VAL A 400 1.47 15.47 -17.32
C VAL A 400 0.30 14.70 -17.91
N VAL A 401 0.36 14.39 -19.20
CA VAL A 401 -0.63 13.53 -19.85
C VAL A 401 -0.04 12.16 -20.10
N ALA A 402 -0.70 11.13 -19.59
CA ALA A 402 -0.26 9.75 -19.67
C ALA A 402 -1.35 8.86 -20.27
N ASP A 403 -0.90 7.80 -20.95
CA ASP A 403 -1.74 6.71 -21.42
C ASP A 403 -2.32 5.93 -20.22
N LEU A 404 -3.64 5.75 -20.18
CA LEU A 404 -4.34 5.10 -19.07
C LEU A 404 -3.97 3.62 -18.91
N ALA A 405 -3.70 2.90 -20.00
CA ALA A 405 -3.43 1.47 -19.95
C ALA A 405 -1.97 1.16 -19.54
N SER A 406 -1.03 2.01 -19.95
CA SER A 406 0.41 1.75 -19.82
C SER A 406 1.18 2.73 -18.94
N GLY A 407 0.59 3.88 -18.60
CA GLY A 407 1.25 4.94 -17.84
C GLY A 407 2.33 5.69 -18.63
N GLN A 408 2.48 5.41 -19.93
CA GLN A 408 3.44 6.10 -20.78
C GLN A 408 3.06 7.57 -20.93
N VAL A 409 3.99 8.47 -20.59
CA VAL A 409 3.82 9.90 -20.78
C VAL A 409 3.75 10.20 -22.28
N ARG A 410 2.66 10.84 -22.69
CA ARG A 410 2.43 11.30 -24.07
C ARG A 410 3.04 12.67 -24.28
N TRP A 411 2.81 13.56 -23.32
CA TRP A 411 3.43 14.87 -23.24
C TRP A 411 3.35 15.39 -21.80
N HIS A 412 4.19 16.36 -21.49
CA HIS A 412 4.11 17.13 -20.25
C HIS A 412 4.50 18.58 -20.53
N GLY A 413 4.07 19.49 -19.67
CA GLY A 413 4.40 20.89 -19.79
C GLY A 413 3.93 21.71 -18.61
N THR A 414 4.64 22.79 -18.34
CA THR A 414 4.18 23.82 -17.40
C THR A 414 3.43 24.87 -18.22
N PRO A 415 2.11 25.05 -18.02
CA PRO A 415 1.43 26.22 -18.56
C PRO A 415 2.18 27.43 -18.00
N GLY A 416 2.79 28.23 -18.87
CA GLY A 416 3.37 29.51 -18.45
C GLY A 416 2.31 30.32 -17.71
N SER A 417 2.75 31.23 -16.84
CA SER A 417 1.87 32.09 -16.02
C SER A 417 0.89 32.97 -16.82
N ASP A 418 0.93 32.94 -18.15
CA ASP A 418 0.13 33.75 -19.07
C ASP A 418 -0.90 32.90 -19.84
N VAL A 419 -1.81 32.21 -19.14
CA VAL A 419 -3.11 31.85 -19.74
C VAL A 419 -4.06 33.01 -19.50
N GLY A 420 -3.87 34.09 -20.27
CA GLY A 420 -4.69 35.30 -20.26
C GLY A 420 -5.84 35.30 -21.27
N LEU A 421 -6.24 34.13 -21.80
CA LEU A 421 -7.33 34.04 -22.76
C LEU A 421 -8.39 33.05 -22.27
N SER A 422 -9.60 33.57 -22.08
CA SER A 422 -10.80 32.74 -21.96
C SER A 422 -10.98 31.90 -23.23
N PRO A 423 -11.47 30.64 -23.12
CA PRO A 423 -11.88 29.87 -24.29
C PRO A 423 -12.98 30.63 -25.06
N VAL A 424 -12.85 30.72 -26.38
CA VAL A 424 -13.89 31.24 -27.30
C VAL A 424 -14.82 30.11 -27.71
#